data_AF-A0A9Q4AE59-F1
#
_entry.id   AF-A0A9Q4AE59-F1
#
_cell.length_a   1.000
_cell.length_b   1.000
_cell.length_c   1.000
_cell.angle_alpha   90.00
_cell.angle_beta   90.00
_cell.angle_gamma   90.00
#
_symmetry.space_group_name_H-M   'P 1'
#
loop_
_entity.id
_entity.type
_entity.pdbx_description
1 polymer ?
#
loop_
_entity_poly.entity_id
_entity_poly.type
_entity_poly.pdbx_seq_one_letter_code
_entity_poly.pdbx_strand_id
1 'polypeptide(L)' 'MEKARQIIVGIVSATYLILILMKVDIPRNVFIALVGIILINQAIDEWNEYKETKKKIHLLIPITLLSIIIFVVLNLLF' A
#
# COMPACT_ATOMS: atom_id res chain seq x y z
N MET A 1 8.76 -9.05 -13.22
CA MET A 1 8.18 -9.00 -11.85
C MET A 1 7.12 -7.91 -11.70
N GLU A 2 7.32 -6.73 -12.30
CA GLU A 2 6.38 -5.58 -12.20
C GLU A 2 4.95 -5.87 -12.66
N LYS A 3 4.77 -6.52 -13.83
CA LYS A 3 3.43 -6.94 -14.31
C LYS A 3 2.72 -7.90 -13.35
N ALA A 4 3.45 -8.84 -12.75
CA ALA A 4 2.90 -9.77 -11.77
C ALA A 4 2.49 -9.05 -10.47
N ARG A 5 3.32 -8.10 -10.01
CA ARG A 5 3.02 -7.24 -8.86
C ARG A 5 1.75 -6.42 -9.10
N GLN A 6 1.62 -5.77 -10.25
CA GLN A 6 0.43 -4.99 -10.62
C GLN A 6 -0.84 -5.84 -10.67
N ILE A 7 -0.76 -7.07 -11.20
CA ILE A 7 -1.89 -8.01 -11.21
C ILE A 7 -2.28 -8.40 -9.78
N ILE A 8 -1.32 -8.69 -8.90
CA ILE A 8 -1.59 -9.02 -7.49
C ILE A 8 -2.25 -7.83 -6.79
N VAL A 9 -1.76 -6.60 -6.97
CA VAL A 9 -2.39 -5.38 -6.41
C VAL A 9 -3.81 -5.22 -6.92
N GLY A 10 -4.04 -5.44 -8.22
CA GLY A 10 -5.36 -5.36 -8.82
C GLY A 10 -6.34 -6.33 -8.18
N ILE A 11 -5.94 -7.60 -8.02
CA ILE A 11 -6.75 -8.64 -7.38
C ILE A 11 -7.03 -8.30 -5.91
N VAL A 12 -6.02 -7.86 -5.17
CA VAL A 12 -6.16 -7.46 -3.75
C VAL A 12 -7.11 -6.27 -3.60
N SER A 13 -6.97 -5.26 -4.46
CA SER A 13 -7.82 -4.06 -4.45
C SER A 13 -9.27 -4.37 -4.82
N ALA A 14 -9.49 -5.21 -5.83
CA ALA A 14 -10.82 -5.67 -6.22
C ALA A 14 -11.49 -6.48 -5.09
N THR A 15 -10.74 -7.39 -4.47
CA THR A 15 -11.24 -8.17 -3.32
C THR A 15 -11.63 -7.25 -2.16
N TYR A 16 -10.79 -6.26 -1.87
CA TYR A 16 -11.05 -5.30 -0.80
C TYR A 16 -12.31 -4.44 -1.08
N LEU A 17 -12.48 -3.95 -2.32
CA LEU A 17 -13.68 -3.23 -2.74
C LEU A 17 -14.95 -4.08 -2.61
N ILE A 18 -14.90 -5.36 -3.01
CA ILE A 18 -16.04 -6.27 -2.87
C ILE A 18 -16.40 -6.45 -1.40
N LEU A 19 -15.42 -6.65 -0.51
CA LEU A 19 -15.66 -6.80 0.92
C LEU A 19 -16.30 -5.55 1.54
N ILE A 20 -15.87 -4.34 1.13
CA ILE A 20 -16.50 -3.08 1.54
C ILE A 20 -17.95 -2.99 1.03
N LEU A 21 -18.18 -3.27 -0.25
CA LEU A 21 -19.51 -3.20 -0.86
C LEU A 21 -20.49 -4.17 -0.22
N MET A 22 -20.01 -5.36 0.16
CA MET A 22 -20.78 -6.37 0.87
C MET A 22 -20.98 -6.05 2.36
N LYS A 23 -20.42 -4.94 2.86
CA LYS A 23 -20.45 -4.54 4.28
C LYS A 23 -20.02 -5.68 5.22
N VAL A 24 -19.04 -6.47 4.77
CA VAL A 24 -18.46 -7.52 5.60
C VAL A 24 -17.68 -6.84 6.71
N ASP A 25 -17.89 -7.26 7.96
CA ASP A 25 -17.03 -6.84 9.08
C ASP A 25 -15.62 -7.41 8.87
N ILE A 26 -14.73 -6.58 8.32
CA ILE A 26 -13.34 -6.96 8.11
C ILE A 26 -12.61 -6.75 9.44
N PRO A 27 -11.98 -7.80 10.01
CA PRO A 27 -11.15 -7.65 11.19
C PRO A 27 -10.06 -6.60 10.94
N ARG A 28 -9.84 -5.70 11.89
CA ARG A 28 -8.86 -4.60 11.77
C ARG A 28 -7.49 -5.07 11.28
N ASN A 29 -7.05 -6.24 11.72
CA ASN A 29 -5.75 -6.83 11.35
C ASN A 29 -5.68 -7.20 9.86
N VAL A 30 -6.78 -7.74 9.31
CA VAL A 30 -6.89 -8.08 7.89
C VAL A 30 -6.89 -6.82 7.04
N PHE A 31 -7.63 -5.79 7.47
CA PHE A 31 -7.63 -4.49 6.81
C PHE A 31 -6.24 -3.86 6.76
N ILE A 32 -5.54 -3.81 7.90
CA ILE A 32 -4.16 -3.27 7.99
C ILE A 32 -3.22 -4.03 7.05
N ALA A 33 -3.32 -5.37 6.99
CA ALA A 33 -2.49 -6.18 6.10
C ALA A 33 -2.76 -5.87 4.62
N LEU A 34 -4.03 -5.76 4.22
CA LEU A 34 -4.42 -5.47 2.84
C LEU A 34 -3.95 -4.07 2.41
N VAL A 35 -4.17 -3.06 3.26
CA VAL A 35 -3.70 -1.68 3.01
C VAL A 35 -2.17 -1.64 2.96
N GLY A 36 -1.49 -2.35 3.85
CA GLY A 36 -0.03 -2.44 3.84
C GLY A 36 0.51 -3.00 2.52
N ILE A 37 -0.08 -4.07 2.00
CA ILE A 37 0.31 -4.67 0.71
C ILE A 37 0.14 -3.66 -0.45
N ILE A 38 -0.99 -2.94 -0.47
CA ILE A 38 -1.28 -1.94 -1.52
C ILE A 38 -0.25 -0.81 -1.46
N LEU A 39 -0.02 -0.25 -0.27
CA LEU A 39 0.89 0.88 -0.11
C LEU A 39 2.34 0.52 -0.41
N ILE A 40 2.82 -0.64 0.05
CA ILE A 40 4.18 -1.11 -0.25
C ILE A 40 4.38 -1.27 -1.75
N ASN A 41 3.40 -1.85 -2.46
CA ASN A 41 3.50 -2.00 -3.90
C ASN A 41 3.52 -0.65 -4.63
N GLN A 42 2.68 0.31 -4.22
CA GLN A 42 2.72 1.67 -4.76
C GLN A 42 4.06 2.37 -4.52
N ALA A 43 4.62 2.23 -3.31
CA ALA A 43 5.92 2.82 -3.01
C ALA A 43 7.05 2.21 -3.85
N ILE A 44 6.99 0.91 -4.17
CA ILE A 44 7.97 0.28 -5.06
C ILE A 44 7.79 0.76 -6.50
N ASP A 45 6.55 0.85 -7.00
CA ASP A 45 6.25 1.37 -8.34
C ASP A 45 6.78 2.81 -8.48
N GLU A 46 6.45 3.70 -7.54
CA GLU A 46 6.93 5.08 -7.52
C GLU A 46 8.46 5.17 -7.37
N TRP A 47 9.07 4.31 -6.56
CA TRP A 47 10.53 4.28 -6.42
C TRP A 47 11.24 3.86 -7.70
N ASN A 48 10.68 2.89 -8.43
CA ASN A 48 11.18 2.50 -9.75
C ASN A 48 11.08 3.68 -10.73
N GLU A 49 9.92 4.34 -10.76
CA GLU A 49 9.68 5.48 -11.64
C GLU A 49 10.56 6.69 -11.28
N TYR A 50 10.85 6.91 -9.99
CA TYR A 50 11.83 7.88 -9.53
C TYR A 50 13.24 7.55 -10.04
N LYS A 51 13.66 6.28 -9.99
CA LYS A 51 14.99 5.87 -10.48
C LYS A 51 15.16 6.17 -11.97
N GLU A 52 14.11 6.00 -12.75
CA GLU A 52 14.13 6.25 -14.20
C GLU A 52 14.03 7.73 -14.55
N THR A 53 13.09 8.46 -13.92
CA THR A 53 12.77 9.84 -14.30
C THR A 53 13.52 10.90 -13.48
N LYS A 54 14.06 10.53 -12.32
CA LYS A 54 14.61 11.42 -11.27
C LYS A 54 13.66 12.53 -10.79
N LYS A 55 12.36 12.44 -11.11
CA LYS A 55 11.38 13.43 -10.66
C LYS A 55 11.04 13.20 -9.20
N LYS A 56 11.34 14.20 -8.36
CA LYS A 56 11.11 14.14 -6.90
C LYS A 56 9.66 13.91 -6.49
N ILE A 57 8.69 14.14 -7.38
CA ILE A 57 7.27 13.90 -7.11
C ILE A 57 7.00 12.41 -6.79
N HIS A 58 7.72 11.49 -7.43
CA HIS A 58 7.61 10.04 -7.17
C HIS A 58 8.28 9.59 -5.86
N LEU A 59 8.82 10.52 -5.06
CA LEU A 59 9.29 10.22 -3.70
C LEU A 59 8.23 10.52 -2.64
N LEU A 60 7.15 11.23 -2.99
CA LEU A 60 6.10 11.59 -2.03
C LEU A 60 5.39 10.35 -1.47
N ILE A 61 5.02 9.38 -2.32
CA ILE A 61 4.33 8.17 -1.86
C ILE A 61 5.24 7.29 -0.97
N PRO A 62 6.50 6.99 -1.33
CA PRO A 62 7.40 6.26 -0.44
C PRO A 62 7.65 6.93 0.91
N ILE A 63 7.81 8.26 0.93
CA ILE A 63 8.07 9.02 2.17
C ILE A 63 6.83 9.03 3.08
N THR A 64 5.65 9.28 2.51
CA THR A 64 4.40 9.28 3.27
C THR A 64 4.09 7.89 3.82
N LEU A 65 4.35 6.83 3.06
CA LEU A 65 4.25 5.45 3.54
C LEU A 65 5.14 5.20 4.76
N LEU A 66 6.40 5.64 4.72
CA LEU A 66 7.32 5.53 5.85
C LEU A 66 6.78 6.25 7.09
N SER A 67 6.26 7.46 6.94
CA SER A 67 5.64 8.20 8.04
C SER A 67 4.43 7.47 8.64
N ILE A 68 3.58 6.86 7.80
CA ILE A 68 2.43 6.07 8.25
C ILE A 68 2.88 4.84 9.03
N ILE A 69 3.89 4.12 8.53
CA ILE A 69 4.44 2.93 9.22
C ILE A 69 4.99 3.33 10.59
N ILE A 70 5.79 4.40 10.68
CA ILE A 70 6.34 4.90 11.96
C ILE A 70 5.21 5.23 12.93
N PHE A 71 4.18 5.94 12.47
CA PHE A 71 3.03 6.29 13.30
C PHE A 71 2.27 5.07 13.82
N VAL A 72 2.04 4.07 12.97
CA VAL A 72 1.35 2.82 13.34
C VAL A 72 2.19 2.04 14.36
N VAL A 73 3.51 1.95 14.17
CA VAL A 73 4.42 1.27 15.10
C VAL A 73 4.46 1.97 16.45
N LEU A 74 4.51 3.31 16.48
CA LEU A 74 4.47 4.07 17.73
C LEU A 74 3.18 3.82 18.51
N ASN A 75 2.02 3.80 17.84
CA ASN A 75 0.73 3.50 18.49
C ASN A 75 0.57 2.04 18.95
N LEU A 76 1.41 1.12 18.46
CA LEU A 76 1.43 -0.27 18.92
C LEU A 76 2.37 -0.48 20.11
N LEU A 77 3.38 0.38 20.26
CA LEU A 77 4.42 0.27 21.30
C LEU A 77 4.10 1.09 22.56
N PHE A 78 3.34 2.18 22.42
CA PHE A 78 2.91 3.08 23.50
C PHE A 78 1.40 3.02 23.69
#